data_AF-A0A5B9ERX9-F1
#
_entry.id   AF-A0A5B9ERX9-F1
#
_cell.length_a   1.000
_cell.length_b   1.000
_cell.length_c   1.000
_cell.angle_alpha   90.00
_cell.angle_beta   90.00
_cell.angle_gamma   90.00
#
_symmetry.space_group_name_H-M   'P 1'
#
loop_
_entity.id
_entity.type
_entity.pdbx_description
1 polymer ?
#
loop_
_entity_poly.entity_id
_entity_poly.type
_entity_poly.pdbx_seq_one_letter_code
_entity_poly.pdbx_strand_id
1 'polypeptide(L)'
;MTDVTIIPDRSFARPLKLAILFSVLGEAVILLVWGFYLFPEGSWFNKFMWTIVYCGLGMGGAFGSVVALGLLDRVDGWPTVVLSALLSTVMLGLFCNTLCLRLDMTFGYFGAQGAGLLFMANGIAMSAIGGAVLGWMTFTDTGQAFGPAWLK
;
A
#
# COMPACT_ATOMS: atom_id res chain seq x y z
N MET A 1 11.99 -36.76 9.63
CA MET A 1 12.44 -35.77 8.64
C MET A 1 11.23 -35.45 7.80
N THR A 2 10.56 -34.35 8.13
CA THR A 2 9.50 -33.78 7.29
C THR A 2 10.18 -33.19 6.07
N ASP A 3 9.95 -33.79 4.90
CA ASP A 3 10.31 -33.21 3.62
C ASP A 3 9.56 -31.88 3.49
N VAL A 4 10.27 -30.79 3.79
CA VAL A 4 9.85 -29.44 3.43
C VAL A 4 10.03 -29.35 1.92
N THR A 5 8.98 -29.70 1.18
CA THR A 5 8.86 -29.38 -0.24
C THR A 5 8.88 -27.86 -0.36
N ILE A 6 10.06 -27.29 -0.61
CA ILE A 6 10.22 -25.91 -1.01
C ILE A 6 9.56 -25.81 -2.39
N ILE A 7 8.34 -25.27 -2.44
CA ILE A 7 7.64 -24.97 -3.68
C ILE A 7 8.44 -23.87 -4.38
N PRO A 8 9.11 -24.15 -5.51
CA PRO A 8 10.02 -23.19 -6.12
C PRO A 8 9.22 -22.30 -7.08
N ASP A 9 8.32 -21.45 -6.59
CA ASP A 9 7.75 -20.38 -7.44
C ASP A 9 7.03 -19.22 -6.73
N ARG A 10 7.23 -19.04 -5.41
CA ARG A 10 6.73 -17.84 -4.73
C ARG A 10 7.87 -16.89 -4.44
N SER A 11 8.27 -16.17 -5.48
CA SER A 11 9.30 -15.14 -5.36
C SER A 11 8.85 -14.07 -4.36
N PHE A 12 9.61 -13.94 -3.27
CA PHE A 12 9.47 -12.88 -2.26
C PHE A 12 9.42 -11.47 -2.90
N ALA A 13 10.04 -11.33 -4.08
CA ALA A 13 10.07 -10.07 -4.82
C ALA A 13 8.70 -9.66 -5.37
N ARG A 14 7.78 -10.58 -5.63
CA ARG A 14 6.46 -10.29 -6.23
C ARG A 14 5.55 -9.45 -5.31
N PRO A 15 5.24 -9.89 -4.07
CA PRO A 15 4.44 -9.08 -3.15
C PRO A 15 5.11 -7.73 -2.85
N LEU A 16 6.44 -7.70 -2.77
CA LEU A 16 7.19 -6.47 -2.52
C LEU A 16 7.06 -5.47 -3.68
N LYS A 17 7.30 -5.92 -4.92
CA LYS A 17 7.18 -5.09 -6.13
C LYS A 17 5.74 -4.57 -6.30
N LEU A 18 4.74 -5.44 -6.12
CA LEU A 18 3.33 -5.06 -6.21
C LEU A 18 2.95 -4.05 -5.13
N ALA A 19 3.39 -4.25 -3.89
CA ALA A 19 3.08 -3.35 -2.79
C ALA A 19 3.68 -1.96 -3.02
N ILE A 20 4.93 -1.90 -3.46
CA ILE A 20 5.58 -0.64 -3.82
C ILE A 20 4.84 0.03 -4.98
N LEU A 21 4.53 -0.70 -6.06
CA LEU A 21 3.86 -0.15 -7.22
C LEU A 21 2.48 0.43 -6.87
N PHE A 22 1.65 -0.35 -6.16
CA PHE A 22 0.31 0.11 -5.76
C PHE A 22 0.36 1.27 -4.77
N SER A 23 1.32 1.24 -3.83
CA SER A 23 1.52 2.33 -2.86
C SER A 23 1.94 3.62 -3.57
N VAL A 24 2.94 3.56 -4.46
CA VAL A 24 3.40 4.73 -5.23
C VAL A 24 2.28 5.27 -6.13
N LEU A 25 1.51 4.40 -6.78
CA LEU A 25 0.37 4.82 -7.61
C LEU A 25 -0.73 5.49 -6.77
N GLY A 26 -1.09 4.91 -5.62
CA GLY A 26 -2.09 5.48 -4.72
C GLY A 26 -1.67 6.87 -4.21
N GLU A 27 -0.43 7.00 -3.78
CA GLU A 27 0.15 8.27 -3.31
C GLU A 27 0.31 9.30 -4.45
N ALA A 28 0.58 8.85 -5.68
CA ALA A 28 0.61 9.74 -6.84
C ALA A 28 -0.77 10.33 -7.14
N VAL A 29 -1.84 9.53 -7.02
CA VAL A 29 -3.22 10.02 -7.14
C VAL A 29 -3.54 11.02 -6.03
N ILE A 30 -3.13 10.75 -4.79
CA ILE A 30 -3.31 11.68 -3.67
C ILE A 30 -2.54 12.99 -3.92
N LEU A 31 -1.29 12.92 -4.37
CA LEU A 31 -0.48 14.09 -4.72
C LEU A 31 -1.15 14.93 -5.81
N LEU A 32 -1.68 14.30 -6.87
CA LEU A 32 -2.32 15.00 -7.98
C LEU A 32 -3.66 15.63 -7.57
N VAL A 33 -4.53 14.86 -6.92
CA VAL A 33 -5.88 15.31 -6.57
C VAL A 33 -5.84 16.27 -5.39
N TRP A 34 -5.16 15.92 -4.30
CA TRP A 34 -5.14 16.75 -3.10
C TRP A 34 -4.02 17.80 -3.14
N GLY A 35 -2.84 17.43 -3.62
CA GLY A 35 -1.66 18.30 -3.60
C GLY A 35 -1.61 19.35 -4.73
N PHE A 36 -2.13 19.04 -5.91
CA PHE A 36 -2.17 19.97 -7.05
C PHE A 36 -3.54 20.57 -7.31
N TYR A 37 -4.63 19.79 -7.20
CA TYR A 37 -5.97 20.27 -7.55
C TYR A 37 -6.70 20.98 -6.40
N LEU A 38 -6.70 20.43 -5.17
CA LEU A 38 -7.36 21.09 -4.03
C LEU A 38 -6.50 22.13 -3.31
N PHE A 39 -5.22 21.86 -3.06
CA PHE A 39 -4.36 22.74 -2.26
C PHE A 39 -3.01 22.99 -2.95
N PRO A 40 -2.94 23.87 -3.96
CA PRO A 40 -1.70 24.13 -4.70
C PRO A 40 -0.62 24.86 -3.88
N GLU A 41 -0.96 25.40 -2.72
CA GLU A 41 -0.03 26.17 -1.88
C GLU A 41 1.04 25.31 -1.21
N GLY A 42 2.27 25.83 -1.11
CA GLY A 42 3.42 25.12 -0.52
C GLY A 42 4.47 24.64 -1.52
N SER A 43 5.57 24.08 -1.02
CA SER A 43 6.67 23.61 -1.86
C SER A 43 6.36 22.24 -2.48
N TRP A 44 6.24 22.20 -3.81
CA TRP A 44 5.95 20.97 -4.58
C TRP A 44 6.98 19.86 -4.32
N PHE A 45 8.25 20.22 -4.09
CA PHE A 45 9.32 19.27 -3.79
C PHE A 45 9.07 18.53 -2.46
N ASN A 46 8.64 19.22 -1.41
CA ASN A 46 8.35 18.60 -0.12
C ASN A 46 7.12 17.69 -0.20
N LYS A 47 6.08 18.10 -0.94
CA LYS A 47 4.91 17.27 -1.19
C LYS A 47 5.29 15.98 -1.93
N PHE A 48 6.11 16.08 -2.98
CA PHE A 48 6.58 14.92 -3.74
C PHE A 48 7.47 13.98 -2.91
N MET A 49 8.46 14.51 -2.20
CA MET A 49 9.33 13.72 -1.32
C MET A 49 8.49 12.99 -0.27
N TRP A 50 7.50 13.66 0.30
CA TRP A 50 6.61 13.07 1.28
C TRP A 50 5.73 11.97 0.68
N THR A 51 4.89 12.26 -0.30
CA THR A 51 3.91 11.28 -0.78
C THR A 51 4.57 10.14 -1.57
N ILE A 52 5.51 10.42 -2.46
CA ILE A 52 6.07 9.39 -3.34
C ILE A 52 7.23 8.63 -2.68
N VAL A 53 8.14 9.34 -2.01
CA VAL A 53 9.37 8.71 -1.49
C VAL A 53 9.13 8.13 -0.10
N TYR A 54 8.70 8.95 0.86
CA TYR A 54 8.49 8.44 2.23
C TYR A 54 7.24 7.56 2.31
N CYS A 55 6.11 8.02 1.80
CA CYS A 55 4.87 7.29 1.86
C CYS A 55 4.83 6.16 0.81
N GLY A 56 4.97 6.47 -0.47
CA GLY A 56 4.84 5.51 -1.57
C GLY A 56 5.87 4.38 -1.50
N LEU A 57 7.16 4.73 -1.60
CA LEU A 57 8.25 3.75 -1.57
C LEU A 57 8.47 3.18 -0.17
N GLY A 58 8.50 4.02 0.86
CA GLY A 58 8.78 3.59 2.24
C GLY A 58 7.68 2.67 2.80
N MET A 59 6.42 3.11 2.79
CA MET A 59 5.32 2.33 3.35
C MET A 59 4.96 1.13 2.47
N GLY A 60 5.01 1.30 1.14
CA GLY A 60 4.79 0.20 0.20
C GLY A 60 5.85 -0.90 0.35
N GLY A 61 7.11 -0.53 0.54
CA GLY A 61 8.21 -1.47 0.80
C GLY A 61 8.07 -2.17 2.15
N ALA A 62 7.76 -1.43 3.21
CA ALA A 62 7.56 -2.00 4.54
C ALA A 62 6.37 -2.97 4.56
N PHE A 63 5.23 -2.57 4.00
CA PHE A 63 4.04 -3.42 3.91
C PHE A 63 4.28 -4.66 3.06
N GLY A 64 4.89 -4.49 1.88
CA GLY A 64 5.26 -5.61 1.01
C GLY A 64 6.19 -6.61 1.70
N SER A 65 7.12 -6.13 2.53
CA SER A 65 8.01 -6.97 3.33
C SER A 65 7.25 -7.73 4.43
N VAL A 66 6.30 -7.08 5.11
CA VAL A 66 5.44 -7.74 6.11
C VAL A 66 4.59 -8.83 5.48
N VAL A 67 4.01 -8.58 4.30
CA VAL A 67 3.24 -9.58 3.57
C VAL A 67 4.14 -10.73 3.12
N ALA A 68 5.32 -10.42 2.59
CA ALA A 68 6.26 -11.41 2.09
C ALA A 68 6.91 -12.25 3.21
N LEU A 69 7.14 -11.71 4.42
CA LEU A 69 7.69 -12.47 5.55
C LEU A 69 6.60 -13.15 6.39
N GLY A 70 5.44 -12.52 6.50
CA GLY A 70 4.38 -12.95 7.41
C GLY A 70 3.38 -13.93 6.81
N LEU A 71 3.08 -13.79 5.52
CA LEU A 71 2.00 -14.54 4.85
C LEU A 71 2.53 -15.54 3.81
N LEU A 72 3.73 -15.30 3.25
CA LEU A 72 4.36 -16.24 2.32
C LEU A 72 4.64 -17.58 3.03
N ASP A 73 4.26 -18.68 2.38
CA ASP A 73 4.36 -20.07 2.84
C ASP A 73 3.63 -20.42 4.15
N ARG A 74 2.85 -19.50 4.74
CA ARG A 74 2.08 -19.75 5.97
C ARG A 74 0.60 -19.98 5.74
N VAL A 75 0.01 -19.27 4.79
CA VAL A 75 -1.44 -19.32 4.55
C VAL A 75 -1.71 -19.20 3.05
N ASP A 76 -2.46 -20.14 2.49
CA ASP A 76 -2.77 -20.20 1.06
C ASP A 76 -4.24 -19.96 0.74
N GLY A 77 -4.48 -19.29 -0.39
CA GLY A 77 -5.80 -19.07 -0.95
C GLY A 77 -6.52 -17.81 -0.46
N TRP A 78 -7.85 -17.83 -0.55
CA TRP A 78 -8.72 -16.70 -0.20
C TRP A 78 -8.58 -16.14 1.22
N PRO A 79 -8.30 -16.94 2.27
CA PRO A 79 -8.07 -16.41 3.61
C PRO A 79 -6.88 -15.42 3.67
N THR A 80 -5.85 -15.66 2.86
CA THR A 80 -4.65 -14.82 2.77
C THR A 80 -4.93 -13.48 2.13
N VAL A 81 -5.90 -13.43 1.19
CA VAL A 81 -6.39 -12.19 0.58
C VAL A 81 -7.08 -11.32 1.62
N VAL A 82 -7.98 -11.91 2.41
CA VAL A 82 -8.68 -11.20 3.50
C VAL A 82 -7.69 -10.72 4.55
N LEU A 83 -6.71 -11.54 4.92
CA LEU A 83 -5.68 -11.18 5.88
C LEU A 83 -4.80 -10.04 5.37
N SER A 84 -4.43 -10.04 4.08
CA SER A 84 -3.69 -8.96 3.44
C SER A 84 -4.50 -7.66 3.40
N ALA A 85 -5.79 -7.72 3.09
CA ALA A 85 -6.70 -6.57 3.14
C ALA A 85 -6.81 -5.99 4.56
N LEU A 86 -6.98 -6.84 5.57
CA LEU A 86 -7.02 -6.42 6.98
C LEU A 86 -5.71 -5.78 7.41
N LEU A 87 -4.56 -6.42 7.12
CA LEU A 87 -3.24 -5.88 7.42
C LEU A 87 -3.01 -4.52 6.75
N SER A 88 -3.42 -4.38 5.48
CA SER A 88 -3.31 -3.12 4.75
C SER A 88 -4.19 -2.03 5.35
N THR A 89 -5.43 -2.37 5.71
CA THR A 89 -6.36 -1.42 6.33
C THR A 89 -5.84 -0.93 7.68
N VAL A 90 -5.25 -1.82 8.49
CA VAL A 90 -4.71 -1.44 9.81
C VAL A 90 -3.42 -0.64 9.66
N MET A 91 -2.46 -1.10 8.85
CA MET A 91 -1.18 -0.41 8.69
C MET A 91 -1.31 0.87 7.88
N LEU A 92 -1.78 0.79 6.63
CA LEU A 92 -1.87 1.95 5.75
C LEU A 92 -3.09 2.81 6.06
N GLY A 93 -4.26 2.19 6.27
CA GLY A 93 -5.52 2.91 6.45
C GLY A 93 -5.67 3.60 7.79
N LEU A 94 -5.16 3.01 8.87
CA LEU A 94 -5.25 3.54 10.22
C LEU A 94 -3.95 4.20 10.66
N PHE A 95 -2.83 3.47 10.71
CA PHE A 95 -1.58 4.01 11.23
C PHE A 95 -0.98 5.08 10.33
N CYS A 96 -0.70 4.76 9.07
CA CYS A 96 -0.07 5.69 8.13
C CYS A 96 -0.98 6.89 7.87
N ASN A 97 -2.27 6.67 7.66
CA ASN A 97 -3.23 7.73 7.41
C ASN A 97 -3.36 8.70 8.60
N THR A 98 -3.40 8.21 9.84
CA THR A 98 -3.41 9.06 11.04
C THR A 98 -2.12 9.86 11.15
N LEU A 99 -0.98 9.24 10.83
CA LEU A 99 0.32 9.91 10.84
C LEU A 99 0.38 11.01 9.79
N CYS A 100 -0.09 10.74 8.56
CA CYS A 100 -0.20 11.73 7.50
C CYS A 100 -1.12 12.89 7.89
N LEU A 101 -2.25 12.61 8.55
CA LEU A 101 -3.18 13.64 9.02
C LEU A 101 -2.54 14.54 10.10
N ARG A 102 -1.78 13.96 11.04
CA ARG A 102 -1.07 14.73 12.07
C ARG A 102 0.06 15.59 11.49
N LEU A 103 0.79 15.04 10.54
CA LEU A 103 1.89 15.73 9.87
C LEU A 103 1.30 16.86 8.99
N ASP A 104 0.15 16.63 8.35
CA ASP A 104 -0.52 17.66 7.56
C ASP A 104 -1.13 18.77 8.42
N MET A 105 -1.61 18.47 9.62
CA MET A 105 -2.02 19.49 10.59
C MET A 105 -0.86 20.40 11.01
N THR A 106 0.39 19.91 10.94
CA THR A 106 1.60 20.68 11.28
C THR A 106 2.11 21.51 10.10
N PHE A 107 2.08 20.96 8.88
CA PHE A 107 2.67 21.59 7.70
C PHE A 107 1.66 22.26 6.75
N GLY A 108 0.39 21.88 6.81
CA GLY A 108 -0.71 22.50 6.06
C GLY A 108 -0.69 22.28 4.54
N TYR A 109 -0.20 21.13 4.05
CA TYR A 109 0.01 20.90 2.62
C TYR A 109 -1.18 20.28 1.88
N PHE A 110 -2.08 19.58 2.56
CA PHE A 110 -3.17 18.79 2.00
C PHE A 110 -4.56 19.13 2.59
N GLY A 111 -4.67 20.19 3.39
CA GLY A 111 -5.97 20.70 3.85
C GLY A 111 -6.68 19.82 4.88
N ALA A 112 -5.94 19.03 5.68
CA ALA A 112 -6.48 18.23 6.78
C ALA A 112 -7.28 19.05 7.81
N GLN A 113 -7.04 20.36 7.91
CA GLN A 113 -7.78 21.27 8.79
C GLN A 113 -9.27 21.42 8.43
N GLY A 114 -9.67 21.17 7.18
CA GLY A 114 -11.06 21.32 6.71
C GLY A 114 -11.79 20.02 6.38
N ALA A 115 -11.07 19.00 5.89
CA ALA A 115 -11.65 17.75 5.38
C ALA A 115 -10.95 16.48 5.90
N GLY A 116 -10.34 16.52 7.10
CA GLY A 116 -9.57 15.41 7.66
C GLY A 116 -10.35 14.09 7.77
N LEU A 117 -11.66 14.12 8.03
CA LEU A 117 -12.49 12.91 8.07
C LEU A 117 -12.63 12.25 6.69
N LEU A 118 -12.70 13.06 5.63
CA LEU A 118 -12.83 12.60 4.24
C LEU A 118 -11.50 12.02 3.75
N PHE A 119 -10.39 12.65 4.14
CA PHE A 119 -9.04 12.11 3.94
C PHE A 119 -8.87 10.76 4.65
N MET A 120 -9.35 10.66 5.90
CA MET A 120 -9.25 9.44 6.69
C MET A 120 -10.11 8.30 6.13
N ALA A 121 -11.37 8.58 5.78
CA ALA A 121 -12.27 7.59 5.18
C ALA A 121 -11.76 7.09 3.82
N ASN A 122 -11.27 7.99 2.96
CA ASN A 122 -10.75 7.63 1.64
C ASN A 122 -9.45 6.82 1.76
N GLY A 123 -8.56 7.20 2.67
CA GLY A 123 -7.34 6.43 2.95
C GLY A 123 -7.63 5.02 3.47
N ILE A 124 -8.62 4.83 4.36
CA ILE A 124 -9.06 3.51 4.83
C ILE A 124 -9.66 2.68 3.70
N ALA A 125 -10.56 3.26 2.89
CA ALA A 125 -11.19 2.55 1.78
C ALA A 125 -10.16 2.13 0.72
N MET A 126 -9.26 3.03 0.33
CA MET A 126 -8.24 2.75 -0.67
C MET A 126 -7.20 1.73 -0.19
N SER A 127 -6.83 1.74 1.09
CA SER A 127 -5.92 0.73 1.64
C SER A 127 -6.59 -0.63 1.79
N ALA A 128 -7.88 -0.70 2.15
CA ALA A 128 -8.62 -1.97 2.14
C ALA A 128 -8.69 -2.57 0.73
N ILE A 129 -8.99 -1.76 -0.28
CA ILE A 129 -9.02 -2.18 -1.69
C ILE A 129 -7.61 -2.58 -2.16
N GLY A 130 -6.60 -1.76 -1.89
CA GLY A 130 -5.21 -2.01 -2.26
C GLY A 130 -4.66 -3.30 -1.66
N GLY A 131 -4.95 -3.55 -0.38
CA GLY A 131 -4.58 -4.79 0.29
C GLY A 131 -5.32 -6.01 -0.26
N ALA A 132 -6.61 -5.88 -0.59
CA ALA A 132 -7.36 -6.96 -1.22
C ALA A 132 -6.83 -7.29 -2.63
N VAL A 133 -6.54 -6.28 -3.45
CA VAL A 133 -5.97 -6.46 -4.79
C VAL A 133 -4.57 -7.06 -4.71
N LEU A 134 -3.72 -6.57 -3.80
CA LEU A 134 -2.39 -7.13 -3.58
C LEU A 134 -2.45 -8.58 -3.13
N GLY A 135 -3.29 -8.88 -2.14
CA GLY A 135 -3.51 -10.24 -1.66
C GLY A 135 -3.99 -11.16 -2.77
N TRP A 136 -4.95 -10.70 -3.59
CA TRP A 136 -5.46 -11.46 -4.72
C TRP A 136 -4.37 -11.73 -5.77
N MET A 137 -3.59 -10.73 -6.17
CA MET A 137 -2.51 -10.87 -7.15
C MET A 137 -1.31 -11.70 -6.66
N THR A 138 -1.15 -11.82 -5.34
CA THR A 138 -0.04 -12.56 -4.73
C THR A 138 -0.41 -14.01 -4.42
N PHE A 139 -1.61 -14.26 -3.88
CA PHE A 139 -1.97 -15.54 -3.26
C PHE A 139 -3.01 -16.37 -4.01
N THR A 140 -3.55 -15.89 -5.14
CA THR A 140 -4.48 -16.68 -5.97
C THR A 140 -3.87 -17.04 -7.31
N ASP A 141 -4.16 -18.25 -7.81
CA ASP A 141 -3.62 -18.74 -9.10
C ASP A 141 -4.06 -17.84 -10.28
N THR A 142 -5.28 -17.33 -10.23
CA THR A 142 -5.81 -16.37 -11.21
C THR A 142 -5.06 -15.05 -11.19
N GLY A 143 -4.80 -14.50 -10.00
CA GLY A 143 -3.98 -13.30 -9.82
C GLY A 143 -2.51 -13.51 -10.17
N GLN A 144 -1.98 -14.72 -9.94
CA GLN A 144 -0.60 -15.06 -10.28
C GLN A 144 -0.37 -15.14 -11.80
N ALA A 145 -1.37 -15.66 -12.53
CA ALA A 145 -1.40 -15.67 -13.99
C ALA A 145 -1.64 -14.26 -14.58
N PHE A 146 -2.26 -13.36 -13.82
CA PHE A 146 -2.59 -12.00 -14.24
C PHE A 146 -1.42 -11.03 -13.99
N GLY A 147 -0.70 -10.69 -15.05
CA GLY A 147 0.33 -9.65 -15.01
C GLY A 147 1.44 -9.86 -16.05
N PRO A 148 2.14 -8.78 -16.43
CA PRO A 148 3.29 -8.84 -17.34
C PRO A 148 4.44 -9.69 -16.77
N ALA A 149 5.26 -10.29 -17.65
CA ALA A 149 6.27 -11.30 -17.27
C ALA A 149 7.32 -10.83 -16.23
N TRP A 150 7.61 -9.53 -16.13
CA TRP A 150 8.52 -8.96 -15.12
C TRP A 150 8.01 -8.99 -13.65
N LEU A 151 6.73 -9.32 -13.46
CA LEU A 151 6.08 -9.51 -12.16
C LEU A 151 6.05 -10.98 -11.71
N LYS A 152 6.42 -11.92 -12.59
CA LYS A 152 6.58 -13.34 -12.27
C LYS A 152 7.94 -13.56 -11.61
#